data_AF-A0A1I7J5U6-F1
#
_entry.id   AF-A0A1I7J5U6-F1
#
_cell.length_a   1.000
_cell.length_b   1.000
_cell.length_c   1.000
_cell.angle_alpha   90.00
_cell.angle_beta   90.00
_cell.angle_gamma   90.00
#
_symmetry.space_group_name_H-M   'P 1'
#
loop_
_entity.id
_entity.type
_entity.pdbx_description
1 polymer ?
#
loop_
_entity_poly.entity_id
_entity_poly.type
_entity_poly.pdbx_seq_one_letter_code
_entity_poly.pdbx_strand_id
1 'polypeptide(L)' 'EKAEKLKASIRAKVEHPFRLVKQQFGYAKVRYRGLVKNTARLTMLFALGNLWMARRQLMEAQG' A
#
# COMPACT_ATOMS: atom_id res chain seq x y z
N GLU A 1 -28.81 1.30 -0.71
CA GLU A 1 -27.88 1.77 -1.76
C GLU A 1 -26.75 2.71 -1.30
N LYS A 2 -27.02 3.83 -0.60
CA LYS A 2 -25.97 4.78 -0.20
C LYS A 2 -24.87 4.17 0.70
N ALA A 3 -25.24 3.28 1.62
CA ALA A 3 -24.30 2.57 2.49
C ALA A 3 -23.37 1.62 1.72
N GLU A 4 -23.89 0.89 0.72
CA GLU A 4 -23.09 0.00 -0.14
C GLU A 4 -22.12 0.78 -1.02
N LYS A 5 -22.55 1.95 -1.55
CA LYS A 5 -21.65 2.86 -2.28
C LYS A 5 -20.51 3.38 -1.41
N LEU A 6 -20.80 3.74 -0.15
CA LEU A 6 -19.78 4.17 0.80
C LEU A 6 -18.78 3.05 1.10
N LYS A 7 -19.26 1.83 1.33
CA LYS A 7 -18.44 0.64 1.56
C LYS A 7 -17.53 0.33 0.37
N ALA A 8 -18.06 0.41 -0.85
CA ALA A 8 -17.30 0.21 -2.09
C ALA A 8 -16.22 1.29 -2.27
N SER A 9 -16.53 2.56 -2.00
CA SER A 9 -15.55 3.66 -2.07
C SER A 9 -14.40 3.47 -1.08
N ILE A 10 -14.70 3.08 0.15
CA ILE A 10 -13.68 2.80 1.18
C ILE A 10 -12.81 1.61 0.74
N ARG A 11 -13.43 0.53 0.24
CA ARG A 11 -12.72 -0.65 -0.26
C ARG A 11 -11.76 -0.28 -1.40
N ALA A 12 -12.19 0.51 -2.37
CA ALA A 12 -11.34 0.94 -3.48
C ALA A 12 -10.09 1.73 -3.01
N LYS A 13 -10.26 2.61 -2.01
CA LYS A 13 -9.13 3.37 -1.43
C LYS A 13 -8.11 2.46 -0.74
N VAL A 14 -8.58 1.43 -0.04
CA VAL A 14 -7.70 0.50 0.68
C VAL A 14 -7.05 -0.51 -0.26
N GLU A 15 -7.76 -1.00 -1.27
CA GLU A 15 -7.24 -1.96 -2.24
C GLU A 15 -6.03 -1.43 -3.02
N HIS A 16 -5.96 -0.12 -3.26
CA HIS A 16 -4.85 0.48 -4.02
C HIS A 16 -3.48 0.34 -3.32
N PRO A 17 -3.29 0.77 -2.06
CA PRO A 17 -2.07 0.47 -1.28
C PRO A 17 -1.75 -1.03 -1.19
N PHE A 18 -2.76 -1.89 -1.00
CA PHE A 18 -2.53 -3.33 -0.95
C PHE A 18 -2.05 -3.90 -2.30
N ARG A 19 -2.55 -3.37 -3.42
CA ARG A 19 -2.07 -3.73 -4.76
C ARG A 19 -0.62 -3.32 -4.94
N LEU A 20 -0.24 -2.11 -4.51
CA LEU A 20 1.15 -1.62 -4.55
C LEU A 20 2.09 -2.53 -3.77
N VAL A 21 1.75 -2.86 -2.52
CA VAL A 21 2.57 -3.73 -1.66
C VAL A 21 2.72 -5.13 -2.25
N LYS A 22 1.65 -5.71 -2.80
CA LYS A 22 1.66 -7.07 -3.35
C LYS A 22 2.31 -7.17 -4.73
N GLN A 23 2.06 -6.20 -5.62
CA GLN A 23 2.52 -6.24 -7.02
C GLN A 23 3.83 -5.49 -7.22
N GLN A 24 3.91 -4.21 -6.85
CA GLN A 24 5.08 -3.37 -7.13
C GLN A 24 6.26 -3.72 -6.23
N PHE A 25 5.99 -4.02 -4.96
CA PHE A 25 7.02 -4.41 -3.99
C PHE A 25 7.17 -5.93 -3.83
N GLY A 26 6.39 -6.74 -4.56
CA GLY A 26 6.50 -8.19 -4.58
C GLY A 26 6.17 -8.90 -3.26
N TYR A 27 5.48 -8.26 -2.31
CA TYR A 27 5.19 -8.81 -0.99
C TYR A 27 3.90 -9.65 -0.97
N ALA A 28 3.77 -10.59 -1.91
CA ALA A 28 2.57 -11.41 -2.08
C ALA A 28 2.52 -12.63 -1.15
N LYS A 29 3.68 -13.19 -0.76
CA LYS A 29 3.80 -14.35 0.13
C LYS A 29 4.86 -14.08 1.20
N VAL A 30 4.55 -14.42 2.45
CA VAL A 30 5.46 -14.30 3.59
C VAL A 30 5.74 -15.68 4.19
N ARG A 31 6.90 -15.86 4.80
CA ARG A 31 7.23 -17.08 5.54
C ARG A 31 6.65 -16.99 6.94
N TYR A 32 6.14 -18.09 7.49
CA TYR A 32 5.65 -18.12 8.89
C TYR A 32 6.77 -17.88 9.92
N ARG A 33 8.02 -18.17 9.56
CA ARG A 33 9.19 -17.87 10.39
C ARG A 33 9.51 -16.37 10.37
N GLY A 34 9.88 -15.83 11.52
CA GLY A 34 10.32 -14.44 11.65
C GLY A 34 9.19 -13.40 11.56
N LEU A 35 8.06 -13.68 12.21
CA LEU A 35 6.85 -12.85 12.16
C LEU A 35 7.13 -11.37 12.46
N VAL A 36 7.95 -11.07 13.48
CA VAL A 36 8.34 -9.71 13.85
C VAL A 36 9.05 -8.99 12.69
N LYS A 37 9.98 -9.66 12.01
CA LYS A 37 10.70 -9.09 10.85
C LYS A 37 9.76 -8.86 9.67
N ASN A 38 8.80 -9.75 9.47
CA ASN A 38 7.79 -9.59 8.43
C ASN A 38 6.88 -8.40 8.71
N THR A 39 6.42 -8.23 9.96
CA THR A 39 5.63 -7.05 10.36
C THR A 39 6.41 -5.76 10.15
N ALA A 40 7.67 -5.69 10.60
CA ALA A 40 8.52 -4.53 10.37
C ALA A 40 8.69 -4.20 8.88
N ARG A 41 8.90 -5.23 8.04
CA ARG A 41 8.97 -5.07 6.58
C ARG A 41 7.65 -4.59 5.99
N LEU A 42 6.51 -5.13 6.43
CA LEU A 42 5.20 -4.68 5.97
C LEU A 42 4.97 -3.20 6.27
N THR A 43 5.27 -2.75 7.49
CA THR A 43 5.15 -1.34 7.88
C THR A 43 6.05 -0.45 7.03
N MET A 44 7.30 -0.85 6.80
CA MET A 44 8.22 -0.13 5.90
C MET A 44 7.66 -0.03 4.47
N LEU A 45 7.13 -1.13 3.93
CA LEU A 45 6.57 -1.15 2.56
C LEU A 45 5.36 -0.23 2.42
N PHE A 46 4.52 -0.09 3.45
CA PHE A 46 3.43 0.89 3.43
C PHE A 46 3.94 2.33 3.47
N ALA A 47 4.99 2.62 4.26
CA ALA A 47 5.62 3.94 4.27
C ALA A 47 6.21 4.29 2.88
N LEU A 48 6.89 3.33 2.24
CA LEU A 48 7.39 3.49 0.86
C LEU A 48 6.25 3.57 -0.16
N GLY A 49 5.14 2.88 0.07
CA GLY A 49 3.94 2.99 -0.75
C GLY A 49 3.35 4.40 -0.75
N ASN A 50 3.37 5.09 0.39
CA ASN A 50 2.94 6.48 0.48
C ASN A 50 3.85 7.40 -0.35
N LEU A 51 5.17 7.21 -0.26
CA LEU A 51 6.13 7.93 -1.11
C LEU A 51 5.90 7.64 -2.61
N TRP A 52 5.64 6.39 -2.97
CA TRP A 52 5.36 6.01 -4.35
C TRP A 52 4.08 6.67 -4.89
N MET A 53 3.03 6.77 -4.08
CA MET A 53 1.79 7.47 -4.46
C MET A 53 2.02 8.98 -4.64
N ALA A 54 2.89 9.58 -3.81
CA ALA A 54 3.28 10.99 -3.92
C ALA A 54 4.34 11.26 -5.00
N ARG A 55 4.89 10.23 -5.65
CA ARG A 55 6.01 10.35 -6.61
C ARG A 55 5.80 11.44 -7.65
N ARG A 56 4.60 11.54 -8.23
CA ARG A 56 4.32 12.53 -9.27
C ARG A 56 4.46 13.96 -8.74
N GLN A 57 3.89 14.23 -7.57
CA GLN A 57 3.98 15.54 -6.91
C GLN A 57 5.43 15.85 -6.49
N LEU A 58 6.16 14.85 -6.00
CA LEU A 58 7.56 15.01 -5.60
C LEU A 58 8.47 15.29 -6.80
N MET A 59 8.25 14.63 -7.93
CA MET A 59 9.01 14.89 -9.17
C MET A 59 8.67 16.26 -9.77
N GLU A 60 7.40 16.69 -9.68
CA GLU A 60 6.95 18.01 -10.12
C GLU A 60 7.52 19.13 -9.22
N ALA A 61 7.70 18.90 -7.92
CA ALA A 61 8.29 19.86 -6.98
C ALA A 61 9.83 19.95 -7.06
N GLN A 62 10.49 19.04 -7.79
CA GLN A 62 11.94 19.07 -8.04
C GLN A 62 12.31 19.86 -9.31
N GLY A 63 11.33 20.29 -10.11
CA GLY A 63 11.50 21.19 -11.25
C GLY A 63 11.05 22.61 -10.93
#